data_AF-T1BW91-F1
#
_entry.id   AF-T1BW91-F1
#
_cell.length_a   1.000
_cell.length_b   1.000
_cell.length_c   1.000
_cell.angle_alpha   90.00
_cell.angle_beta   90.00
_cell.angle_gamma   90.00
#
_symmetry.space_group_name_H-M   'P 1'
#
loop_
_entity.id
_entity.type
_entity.pdbx_description
1 polymer ?
#
loop_
_entity_poly.entity_id
_entity_poly.type
_entity_poly.pdbx_seq_one_letter_code
_entity_poly.pdbx_strand_id
1 'polypeptide(L)'
;TPGGWTRWRGWRTFRDPLLRCLHIAYLWLIVSFVLRACAGGRAGWHDAAVHAFTIGAYSTLKIGLMTRVGLKHTGRPVRADRPVRIAFAMMPIAAVLRIAFAVLHGPEWLAGASAFLWAAAFLIYLFRFGPLLVRASLPRSAPA
;
A
#
# COMPACT_ATOMS: atom_id res chain seq x y z
N THR A 1 14.90 -29.65 16.76
CA THR A 1 15.26 -28.95 15.49
C THR A 1 15.72 -27.56 15.86
N PRO A 2 16.89 -27.05 15.43
CA PRO A 2 17.32 -25.72 15.86
C PRO A 2 16.45 -24.66 15.17
N GLY A 3 15.34 -24.33 15.83
CA GLY A 3 14.47 -23.21 15.51
C GLY A 3 15.07 -21.97 16.15
N GLY A 4 15.83 -21.22 15.37
CA GLY A 4 16.44 -19.98 15.82
C GLY A 4 16.42 -18.93 14.72
N TRP A 5 16.65 -17.68 15.14
CA TRP A 5 16.81 -16.47 14.33
C TRP A 5 17.76 -16.64 13.11
N THR A 6 18.59 -17.69 13.08
CA THR A 6 19.42 -18.11 11.94
C THR A 6 18.64 -18.50 10.67
N ARG A 7 17.33 -18.80 10.77
CA ARG A 7 16.44 -18.95 9.60
C ARG A 7 15.86 -17.63 9.10
N TRP A 8 16.11 -16.51 9.77
CA TRP A 8 15.59 -15.21 9.38
C TRP A 8 16.31 -14.69 8.13
N ARG A 9 15.64 -14.81 6.98
CA ARG A 9 16.14 -14.36 5.69
C ARG A 9 15.39 -13.11 5.27
N GLY A 10 15.58 -12.01 6.01
CA GLY A 10 14.89 -10.73 5.80
C GLY A 10 14.97 -10.24 4.35
N TRP A 11 16.08 -10.47 3.66
CA TRP A 11 16.26 -10.12 2.24
C TRP A 11 15.35 -10.90 1.28
N ARG A 12 14.88 -12.10 1.64
CA ARG A 12 13.93 -12.86 0.80
C ARG A 12 12.53 -12.24 0.79
N THR A 13 12.23 -11.33 1.74
CA THR A 13 10.92 -10.66 1.82
C THR A 13 10.66 -9.75 0.62
N PHE A 14 11.70 -9.22 -0.04
CA PHE A 14 11.55 -8.41 -1.24
C PHE A 14 11.01 -9.17 -2.46
N ARG A 15 11.02 -10.50 -2.46
CA ARG A 15 10.43 -11.29 -3.57
C ARG A 15 8.91 -11.37 -3.49
N ASP A 16 8.34 -11.24 -2.28
CA ASP A 16 6.89 -11.27 -2.08
C ASP A 16 6.31 -9.85 -2.23
N PRO A 17 5.43 -9.61 -3.22
CA PRO A 17 4.75 -8.33 -3.38
C PRO A 17 4.03 -7.84 -2.11
N LEU A 18 3.45 -8.76 -1.32
CA LEU A 18 2.70 -8.42 -0.10
C LEU A 18 3.61 -8.00 1.05
N LEU A 19 4.87 -8.44 1.05
CA LEU A 19 5.87 -7.96 2.02
C LEU A 19 6.56 -6.69 1.51
N ARG A 20 6.76 -6.55 0.20
CA ARG A 20 7.28 -5.31 -0.38
C ARG A 20 6.40 -4.10 -0.11
N CYS A 21 5.08 -4.25 -0.23
CA CYS A 21 4.18 -3.13 0.04
C CYS A 21 4.28 -2.63 1.49
N LEU A 22 4.59 -3.52 2.45
CA LEU A 22 4.80 -3.15 3.84
C LEU A 22 6.03 -2.24 3.99
N HIS A 23 7.15 -2.59 3.38
CA HIS A 23 8.37 -1.78 3.43
C HIS A 23 8.15 -0.41 2.76
N ILE A 24 7.47 -0.38 1.62
CA ILE A 24 7.12 0.87 0.93
C ILE A 24 6.20 1.74 1.81
N ALA A 25 5.21 1.15 2.46
CA ALA A 25 4.33 1.88 3.37
C ALA A 25 5.08 2.46 4.58
N TYR A 26 6.03 1.71 5.17
CA TYR A 26 6.88 2.21 6.24
C TYR A 26 7.81 3.33 5.79
N LEU A 27 8.36 3.24 4.57
CA LEU A 27 9.14 4.34 4.00
C LEU A 27 8.29 5.61 3.88
N TRP A 28 7.06 5.50 3.41
CA TRP A 28 6.14 6.64 3.36
C TRP A 28 5.77 7.20 4.73
N LEU A 29 5.67 6.34 5.76
CA LEU A 29 5.46 6.79 7.13
C LEU A 29 6.63 7.66 7.60
N ILE A 30 7.86 7.23 7.35
CA ILE A 30 9.07 8.01 7.65
C ILE A 30 9.04 9.35 6.89
N VAL A 31 8.76 9.32 5.59
CA VAL A 31 8.64 10.54 4.76
C VAL A 31 7.60 11.50 5.33
N SER A 32 6.45 10.99 5.79
CA SER A 32 5.41 11.84 6.40
C SER A 32 5.89 12.56 7.66
N PHE A 33 6.65 11.89 8.52
CA PHE A 33 7.23 12.50 9.71
C PHE A 33 8.32 13.51 9.39
N VAL A 34 9.18 13.22 8.40
CA VAL A 34 10.20 14.16 7.92
C VAL A 34 9.55 15.41 7.36
N LEU A 35 8.55 15.28 6.49
CA LEU A 35 7.81 16.43 5.95
C LEU A 35 7.14 17.25 7.07
N ARG A 36 6.57 16.58 8.08
CA ARG A 36 5.97 17.26 9.24
C ARG A 36 7.01 18.01 10.07
N ALA A 37 8.17 17.42 10.32
CA ALA A 37 9.26 18.04 11.07
C ALA A 37 9.86 19.23 10.31
N CYS A 38 10.02 19.11 8.98
CA CYS A 38 10.54 20.16 8.11
C CYS A 38 9.50 21.24 7.76
N ALA A 39 8.24 21.09 8.16
CA ALA A 39 7.17 21.99 7.72
C ALA A 39 7.46 23.44 8.12
N GLY A 40 7.88 23.71 9.37
CA GLY A 40 8.36 25.04 9.79
C GLY A 40 7.47 26.24 9.39
N GLY A 41 6.15 26.05 9.29
CA GLY A 41 5.22 27.08 8.81
C GLY A 41 5.16 27.29 7.29
N ARG A 42 5.92 26.55 6.50
CA ARG A 42 5.93 26.59 5.02
C ARG A 42 4.58 26.11 4.48
N ALA A 43 3.96 26.92 3.63
CA ALA A 43 2.70 26.60 2.98
C ALA A 43 2.80 25.28 2.19
N GLY A 44 1.78 24.44 2.26
CA GLY A 44 1.71 23.15 1.56
C GLY A 44 2.49 21.99 2.20
N TRP A 45 3.48 22.25 3.06
CA TRP A 45 4.28 21.17 3.69
C TRP A 45 3.48 20.37 4.72
N HIS A 46 2.57 21.03 5.44
CA HIS A 46 1.66 20.33 6.34
C HIS A 46 0.76 19.35 5.58
N ASP A 47 0.14 19.81 4.49
CA ASP A 47 -0.73 18.99 3.64
C ASP A 47 0.06 17.87 2.96
N ALA A 48 1.28 18.16 2.52
CA ALA A 48 2.19 17.15 1.97
C ALA A 48 2.48 16.04 2.98
N ALA A 49 2.72 16.38 4.26
CA ALA A 49 2.91 15.39 5.32
C ALA A 49 1.66 14.53 5.54
N VAL A 50 0.48 15.16 5.58
CA VAL A 50 -0.82 14.46 5.71
C VAL A 50 -1.06 13.53 4.53
N HIS A 51 -0.76 13.96 3.30
CA HIS A 51 -0.93 13.15 2.10
C HIS A 51 0.13 12.05 1.96
N ALA A 52 1.38 12.29 2.36
CA ALA A 52 2.40 11.26 2.48
C ALA A 52 1.94 10.13 3.42
N PHE A 53 1.32 10.50 4.55
CA PHE A 53 0.75 9.53 5.47
C PHE A 53 -0.47 8.81 4.90
N THR A 54 -1.48 9.54 4.40
CA THR A 54 -2.77 8.97 4.01
C THR A 54 -2.74 8.24 2.66
N ILE A 55 -2.15 8.85 1.63
CA ILE A 55 -2.03 8.27 0.29
C ILE A 55 -0.83 7.30 0.24
N GLY A 56 0.32 7.74 0.73
CA GLY A 56 1.57 6.97 0.68
C GLY A 56 1.57 5.78 1.65
N ALA A 57 1.51 6.05 2.95
CA ALA A 57 1.67 5.01 3.97
C ALA A 57 0.40 4.18 4.17
N TYR A 58 -0.70 4.83 4.55
CA TYR A 58 -1.94 4.19 4.97
C TYR A 58 -2.59 3.42 3.82
N SER A 59 -2.80 4.04 2.65
CA SER A 59 -3.47 3.37 1.53
C SER A 59 -2.66 2.18 0.99
N THR A 60 -1.34 2.33 0.84
CA THR A 60 -0.44 1.22 0.43
C THR A 60 -0.49 0.06 1.43
N LEU A 61 -0.39 0.37 2.73
CA LEU A 61 -0.50 -0.63 3.80
C LEU A 61 -1.85 -1.33 3.76
N LYS A 62 -2.94 -0.58 3.57
CA LYS A 62 -4.31 -1.06 3.64
C LYS A 62 -4.62 -2.05 2.53
N ILE A 63 -4.25 -1.76 1.28
CA ILE A 63 -4.37 -2.72 0.18
C ILE A 63 -3.60 -4.00 0.53
N GLY A 64 -2.41 -3.88 1.12
CA GLY A 64 -1.53 -5.00 1.46
C GLY A 64 -2.14 -5.91 2.50
N LEU A 65 -2.56 -5.29 3.60
CA LEU A 65 -3.17 -5.93 4.75
C LEU A 65 -4.50 -6.59 4.37
N MET A 66 -5.38 -5.87 3.68
CA MET A 66 -6.69 -6.41 3.27
C MET A 66 -6.54 -7.58 2.32
N THR A 67 -5.60 -7.51 1.35
CA THR A 67 -5.30 -8.63 0.44
C THR A 67 -4.91 -9.86 1.25
N ARG A 68 -3.96 -9.71 2.17
CA ARG A 68 -3.42 -10.82 2.97
C ARG A 68 -4.48 -11.42 3.89
N VAL A 69 -5.22 -10.58 4.61
CA VAL A 69 -6.29 -11.00 5.53
C VAL A 69 -7.40 -11.67 4.75
N GLY A 70 -7.89 -11.06 3.66
CA GLY A 70 -8.96 -11.62 2.84
C GLY A 70 -8.59 -13.01 2.28
N LEU A 71 -7.40 -13.17 1.71
CA LEU A 71 -6.96 -14.47 1.20
C LEU A 71 -6.80 -15.51 2.32
N LYS A 72 -6.15 -15.14 3.44
CA LYS A 72 -5.92 -16.04 4.57
C LYS A 72 -7.23 -16.52 5.19
N HIS A 73 -8.18 -15.62 5.44
CA HIS A 73 -9.44 -15.94 6.11
C HIS A 73 -10.46 -16.61 5.20
N THR A 74 -10.30 -16.51 3.88
CA THR A 74 -11.15 -17.26 2.93
C THR A 74 -10.56 -18.59 2.45
N GLY A 75 -9.46 -19.04 3.07
CA GLY A 75 -8.81 -20.32 2.73
C GLY A 75 -8.11 -20.32 1.37
N ARG A 76 -7.81 -19.13 0.81
CA ARG A 76 -7.20 -18.98 -0.52
C ARG A 76 -5.69 -18.78 -0.41
N PRO A 77 -4.89 -19.17 -1.43
CA PRO A 77 -3.45 -18.95 -1.43
C PRO A 77 -3.11 -17.45 -1.27
N VAL A 78 -2.27 -17.13 -0.29
CA VAL A 78 -1.84 -15.75 0.00
C VAL A 78 -0.83 -15.29 -1.06
N ARG A 79 -1.33 -14.91 -2.24
CA ARG A 79 -0.54 -14.41 -3.37
C ARG A 79 -1.24 -13.22 -4.01
N ALA A 80 -0.52 -12.11 -4.17
CA ALA A 80 -1.00 -10.97 -4.94
C ALA A 80 -0.87 -11.26 -6.44
N ASP A 81 -1.99 -11.23 -7.15
CA ASP A 81 -2.04 -11.37 -8.59
C ASP A 81 -1.76 -10.03 -9.31
N ARG A 82 -1.82 -10.06 -10.65
CA ARG A 82 -1.46 -8.88 -11.48
C ARG A 82 -2.26 -7.62 -11.13
N PRO A 83 -3.60 -7.63 -11.03
CA PRO A 83 -4.38 -6.42 -10.72
C PRO A 83 -4.01 -5.80 -9.38
N VAL A 84 -3.85 -6.62 -8.33
CA VAL A 84 -3.47 -6.12 -7.01
C VAL A 84 -2.07 -5.51 -7.02
N ARG A 85 -1.13 -6.10 -7.77
CA ARG A 85 0.22 -5.53 -7.93
C ARG A 85 0.21 -4.19 -8.65
N ILE A 86 -0.69 -4.00 -9.62
CA ILE A 86 -0.88 -2.71 -10.28
C ILE A 86 -1.42 -1.69 -9.27
N ALA A 87 -2.47 -2.03 -8.52
CA ALA A 87 -3.02 -1.17 -7.48
C ALA A 87 -1.96 -0.77 -6.42
N PHE A 88 -1.07 -1.71 -6.03
CA PHE A 88 0.06 -1.40 -5.16
C PHE A 88 1.02 -0.37 -5.72
N ALA A 89 1.33 -0.43 -7.00
CA ALA A 89 2.26 0.50 -7.64
C ALA A 89 1.64 1.89 -7.84
N MET A 90 0.33 1.96 -8.05
CA MET A 90 -0.38 3.22 -8.25
C MET A 90 -0.38 4.12 -6.99
N MET A 91 -0.50 3.55 -5.79
CA MET A 91 -0.51 4.31 -4.53
C MET A 91 0.74 5.17 -4.27
N PRO A 92 1.98 4.63 -4.31
CA PRO A 92 3.18 5.45 -4.13
C PRO A 92 3.34 6.48 -5.25
N ILE A 93 2.93 6.18 -6.49
CA ILE A 93 2.95 7.16 -7.58
C ILE A 93 1.97 8.31 -7.28
N ALA A 94 0.74 7.98 -6.87
CA ALA A 94 -0.26 8.97 -6.46
C ALA A 94 0.23 9.88 -5.33
N ALA A 95 0.96 9.32 -4.36
CA ALA A 95 1.56 10.07 -3.26
C ALA A 95 2.67 11.02 -3.73
N VAL A 96 3.57 10.55 -4.62
CA VAL A 96 4.61 11.41 -5.21
C VAL A 96 3.98 12.59 -5.95
N LEU A 97 2.98 12.36 -6.80
CA LEU A 97 2.30 13.44 -7.52
C LEU A 97 1.61 14.43 -6.58
N ARG A 98 1.00 13.93 -5.49
CA ARG A 98 0.36 14.80 -4.49
C ARG A 98 1.36 15.70 -3.76
N ILE A 99 2.52 15.15 -3.42
CA ILE A 99 3.58 15.89 -2.72
C ILE A 99 4.25 16.88 -3.67
N ALA A 100 4.47 16.49 -4.93
CA ALA A 100 4.98 17.40 -5.96
C ALA A 100 4.05 18.61 -6.13
N PHE A 101 2.73 18.39 -6.17
CA PHE A 101 1.75 19.48 -6.17
C PHE A 101 1.90 20.39 -4.93
N ALA A 102 1.90 19.82 -3.72
CA ALA A 102 1.87 20.57 -2.47
C ALA A 102 3.19 21.30 -2.13
N VAL A 103 4.34 20.67 -2.37
CA VAL A 103 5.66 21.19 -1.96
C VAL A 103 6.33 22.02 -3.05
N LEU A 104 6.16 21.63 -4.33
CA LEU A 104 6.78 22.32 -5.46
C LEU A 104 5.85 23.36 -6.09
N HIS A 105 4.66 23.56 -5.53
CA HIS A 105 3.60 24.39 -6.14
C HIS A 105 3.34 23.98 -7.60
N GLY A 106 3.31 22.67 -7.84
CA GLY A 106 3.16 22.12 -9.17
C GLY A 106 1.77 22.41 -9.76
N PRO A 107 1.60 22.24 -11.08
CA PRO A 107 0.34 22.50 -11.76
C PRO A 107 -0.81 21.61 -11.27
N GLU A 108 -2.05 22.11 -11.36
CA GLU A 108 -3.26 21.45 -10.84
C GLU A 108 -3.48 20.02 -11.37
N TRP A 109 -3.01 19.73 -12.60
CA TRP A 109 -3.14 18.39 -13.18
C TRP A 109 -2.42 17.32 -12.34
N LEU A 110 -1.39 17.67 -11.55
CA LEU A 110 -0.73 16.74 -10.63
C LEU A 110 -1.68 16.28 -9.51
N ALA A 111 -2.48 17.20 -8.97
CA ALA A 111 -3.47 16.87 -7.95
C ALA A 111 -4.58 16.00 -8.53
N GLY A 112 -5.04 16.32 -9.75
CA GLY A 112 -6.03 15.52 -10.50
C GLY A 112 -5.52 14.11 -10.81
N ALA A 113 -4.30 13.98 -11.35
CA ALA A 113 -3.67 12.69 -11.66
C ALA A 113 -3.44 11.85 -10.39
N SER A 114 -3.02 12.48 -9.29
CA SER A 114 -2.91 11.84 -7.98
C SER A 114 -4.27 11.27 -7.51
N ALA A 115 -5.33 12.06 -7.57
CA ALA A 115 -6.68 11.63 -7.19
C ALA A 115 -7.17 10.47 -8.08
N PHE A 116 -6.95 10.57 -9.39
CA PHE A 116 -7.32 9.53 -10.34
C PHE A 116 -6.60 8.21 -10.06
N LEU A 117 -5.27 8.24 -9.89
CA LEU A 117 -4.49 7.04 -9.59
C LEU A 117 -4.93 6.39 -8.27
N TRP A 118 -5.18 7.19 -7.24
CA TRP A 118 -5.68 6.71 -5.95
C TRP A 118 -7.05 6.03 -6.10
N ALA A 119 -8.00 6.68 -6.78
CA ALA A 119 -9.34 6.16 -6.98
C ALA A 119 -9.33 4.88 -7.84
N ALA A 120 -8.59 4.89 -8.95
CA ALA A 120 -8.45 3.74 -9.84
C ALA A 120 -7.82 2.53 -9.13
N ALA A 121 -6.82 2.74 -8.28
CA ALA A 121 -6.22 1.66 -7.49
C ALA A 121 -7.23 1.01 -6.52
N PHE A 122 -8.05 1.81 -5.84
CA PHE A 122 -9.12 1.30 -4.99
C PHE A 122 -10.23 0.61 -5.78
N LEU A 123 -10.60 1.12 -6.96
CA LEU A 123 -11.57 0.46 -7.84
C LEU A 123 -11.06 -0.89 -8.33
N ILE A 124 -9.80 -0.97 -8.79
CA ILE A 124 -9.17 -2.23 -9.19
C ILE A 124 -9.22 -3.23 -8.03
N TYR A 125 -8.87 -2.78 -6.81
CA TYR A 125 -8.93 -3.62 -5.63
C TYR A 125 -10.37 -4.07 -5.33
N LEU A 126 -11.33 -3.15 -5.35
CA LEU A 126 -12.74 -3.42 -5.07
C LEU A 126 -13.33 -4.45 -6.05
N PHE A 127 -13.13 -4.27 -7.35
CA PHE A 127 -13.64 -5.21 -8.35
C PHE A 127 -12.93 -6.57 -8.26
N ARG A 128 -11.67 -6.60 -7.83
CA ARG A 128 -10.94 -7.86 -7.68
C ARG A 128 -11.32 -8.63 -6.42
N PHE A 129 -11.41 -7.95 -5.28
CA PHE A 129 -11.62 -8.57 -3.97
C PHE A 129 -13.07 -8.57 -3.49
N GLY A 130 -13.91 -7.65 -3.96
CA GLY A 130 -15.33 -7.59 -3.61
C GLY A 130 -16.05 -8.92 -3.86
N PRO A 131 -16.00 -9.49 -5.08
CA PRO A 131 -16.61 -10.79 -5.35
C PRO A 131 -16.00 -11.93 -4.54
N LEU A 132 -14.71 -11.85 -4.23
CA LEU A 132 -13.99 -12.86 -3.44
C LEU A 132 -14.49 -12.91 -1.99
N LEU A 133 -14.82 -11.75 -1.42
CA LEU A 133 -15.29 -11.61 -0.04
C LEU A 133 -16.76 -11.97 0.14
N VAL A 134 -17.58 -11.83 -0.91
CA VAL A 134 -19.01 -12.21 -0.88
C VAL A 134 -19.20 -13.71 -1.14
N ARG A 135 -18.29 -14.35 -1.89
CA ARG A 135 -18.33 -15.80 -2.13
C ARG A 135 -17.95 -16.58 -0.87
N ALA A 136 -18.53 -17.76 -0.72
CA ALA A 136 -18.18 -18.70 0.33
C ALA A 136 -16.66 -18.97 0.40
N SER A 137 -16.14 -19.06 1.62
CA SER A 137 -14.77 -19.45 1.89
C SER A 137 -14.52 -20.89 1.44
N LEU A 138 -13.29 -21.19 1.02
CA LEU A 138 -12.92 -22.55 0.66
C LEU A 138 -12.87 -23.44 1.91
N PRO A 139 -13.26 -24.73 1.81
CA PRO A 139 -13.09 -25.68 2.89
C PRO A 139 -11.63 -25.73 3.33
N ARG A 140 -11.39 -25.81 4.64
CA ARG A 140 -10.04 -26.12 5.14
C ARG A 140 -9.73 -27.55 4.72
N SER A 141 -8.64 -27.76 3.99
CA SER A 141 -8.13 -29.11 3.74
C SER A 141 -7.95 -29.82 5.09
N ALA A 142 -8.53 -31.00 5.26
CA ALA A 142 -8.24 -31.84 6.42
C ALA A 142 -6.73 -32.14 6.44
N PRO A 143 -6.07 -32.17 7.60
CA PRO A 143 -4.70 -32.67 7.67
C PRO A 143 -4.70 -34.12 7.17
N ALA A 144 -3.82 -34.39 6.19
CA ALA A 144 -3.52 -35.74 5.71
C ALA A 144 -2.78 -36.54 6.79
#